data_AF-A0A478FPY6-F1
#
_entry.id   AF-A0A478FPY6-F1
#
_cell.length_a   1.000
_cell.length_b   1.000
_cell.length_c   1.000
_cell.angle_alpha   90.00
_cell.angle_beta   90.00
_cell.angle_gamma   90.00
#
_symmetry.space_group_name_H-M   'P 1'
#
loop_
_entity.id
_entity.type
_entity.pdbx_description
1 polymer ?
#
loop_
_entity_poly.entity_id
_entity_poly.type
_entity_poly.pdbx_seq_one_letter_code
_entity_poly.pdbx_strand_id
1 'polypeptide(L)'
;MLNSFKGAVAVVTGSAVFIWVCLGVYTLKSRDVSLRIVRPKARNRNRVSSRTANRKFIKEPIAGTFGFDFKNHFIDTTDPANKSWWNKNYQKFIEEQEDDKNYRKISHQFLKVKSVDDLKEACSEVYKKKTRENISPISRNVEQEKYENDVWTYCSIEGGVPVTVLENKDSFHGRSKLSNIYASRMISTTSPENRTFWWRHAIAFYGENGSGSKARDETAGFKALYESADKRLDSLRELCEINYNHLYNNENTDIARETLIFCSLSGSSN
;
A
#
# COMPACT_ATOMS: atom_id res chain seq x y z
N MET A 1 -56.03 -52.69 -11.91
CA MET A 1 -56.75 -51.41 -11.73
C MET A 1 -55.73 -50.29 -11.85
N LEU A 2 -55.76 -49.60 -12.98
CA LEU A 2 -54.87 -48.49 -13.34
C LEU A 2 -55.54 -47.17 -12.93
N ASN A 3 -54.96 -46.46 -11.96
CA ASN A 3 -55.42 -45.11 -11.62
C ASN A 3 -54.50 -44.07 -12.27
N SER A 4 -55.05 -43.42 -13.29
CA SER A 4 -54.52 -42.31 -14.06
C SER A 4 -54.65 -41.01 -13.27
N PHE A 5 -53.52 -40.45 -12.80
CA PHE A 5 -53.47 -39.09 -12.25
C PHE A 5 -53.16 -38.10 -13.38
N LYS A 6 -54.16 -37.31 -13.79
CA LYS A 6 -54.00 -36.13 -14.64
C LYS A 6 -53.78 -34.91 -13.74
N GLY A 7 -52.55 -34.44 -13.63
CA GLY A 7 -52.21 -33.18 -12.97
C GLY A 7 -52.11 -32.05 -13.99
N ALA A 8 -52.91 -31.00 -13.81
CA ALA A 8 -52.95 -29.82 -14.64
C ALA A 8 -51.70 -28.94 -14.42
N VAL A 9 -51.06 -28.51 -15.52
CA VAL A 9 -49.98 -27.52 -15.51
C VAL A 9 -50.62 -26.13 -15.55
N ALA A 10 -50.55 -25.40 -14.43
CA ALA A 10 -50.91 -23.99 -14.38
C ALA A 10 -49.67 -23.14 -14.74
N VAL A 11 -49.72 -22.50 -15.91
CA VAL A 11 -48.74 -21.50 -16.32
C VAL A 11 -49.12 -20.17 -15.67
N VAL A 12 -48.38 -19.77 -14.63
CA VAL A 12 -48.47 -18.42 -14.07
C VAL A 12 -47.50 -17.53 -14.82
N THR A 13 -47.97 -16.90 -15.88
CA THR A 13 -47.34 -15.71 -16.48
C THR A 13 -47.61 -14.53 -15.58
N GLY A 14 -46.58 -13.98 -14.94
CA GLY A 14 -46.71 -12.70 -14.25
C GLY A 14 -45.62 -12.45 -13.24
N SER A 15 -44.59 -11.71 -13.66
CA SER A 15 -44.08 -10.52 -12.95
C SER A 15 -42.81 -10.07 -13.65
N ALA A 16 -42.91 -8.98 -14.40
CA ALA A 16 -41.75 -8.22 -14.86
C ALA A 16 -41.02 -7.70 -13.61
N VAL A 17 -39.86 -8.29 -13.32
CA VAL A 17 -38.95 -7.81 -12.28
C VAL A 17 -38.32 -6.53 -12.81
N PHE A 18 -38.94 -5.39 -12.52
CA PHE A 18 -38.28 -4.09 -12.60
C PHE A 18 -37.26 -4.02 -11.46
N ILE A 19 -36.05 -4.52 -11.72
CA ILE A 19 -34.89 -4.21 -10.90
C ILE A 19 -34.59 -2.72 -11.13
N TRP A 20 -35.11 -1.88 -10.24
CA TRP A 20 -34.62 -0.53 -10.06
C TRP A 20 -33.17 -0.63 -9.59
N VAL A 21 -32.25 -0.64 -10.56
CA VAL A 21 -30.85 -0.33 -10.29
C VAL A 21 -30.83 1.14 -9.90
N CYS A 22 -30.89 1.41 -8.60
CA CYS A 22 -30.52 2.69 -8.03
C CYS A 22 -29.04 2.91 -8.29
N LEU A 23 -28.70 3.33 -9.50
CA LEU A 23 -27.49 4.12 -9.77
C LEU A 23 -27.67 5.44 -9.04
N GLY A 24 -27.37 5.40 -7.74
CA GLY A 24 -27.17 6.59 -6.94
C GLY A 24 -26.03 7.36 -7.56
N VAL A 25 -26.37 8.36 -8.37
CA VAL A 25 -25.45 9.40 -8.81
C VAL A 25 -25.11 10.22 -7.57
N TYR A 26 -24.17 9.71 -6.78
CA TYR A 26 -23.42 10.55 -5.85
C TYR A 26 -22.57 11.47 -6.69
N THR A 27 -23.11 12.65 -7.02
CA THR A 27 -22.30 13.79 -7.42
C THR A 27 -21.49 14.22 -6.21
N LEU A 28 -20.41 13.49 -5.91
CA LEU A 28 -19.32 14.02 -5.11
C LEU A 28 -18.84 15.24 -5.87
N LYS A 29 -19.06 16.41 -5.28
CA LYS A 29 -18.45 17.67 -5.67
C LYS A 29 -16.96 17.57 -5.33
N SER A 30 -16.27 16.70 -6.07
CA SER A 30 -14.83 16.56 -6.08
C SER A 30 -14.28 17.92 -6.47
N ARG A 31 -13.61 18.57 -5.53
CA ARG A 31 -12.74 19.69 -5.87
C ARG A 31 -11.69 19.08 -6.80
N ASP A 32 -11.77 19.42 -8.09
CA ASP A 32 -10.79 19.06 -9.11
C ASP A 32 -9.37 19.44 -8.67
N VAL A 33 -8.71 18.53 -7.97
CA VAL A 33 -7.25 18.48 -7.91
C VAL A 33 -6.84 17.54 -9.03
N SER A 34 -6.99 18.03 -10.28
CA SER A 34 -6.40 17.37 -11.43
C SER A 34 -4.89 17.30 -11.22
N LEU A 35 -4.37 16.09 -11.04
CA LEU A 35 -2.97 15.83 -11.37
C LEU A 35 -2.86 15.80 -12.91
N ARG A 36 -2.99 16.98 -13.56
CA ARG A 36 -1.87 17.34 -14.42
C ARG A 36 -0.65 17.09 -13.54
N ILE A 37 0.41 16.47 -14.06
CA ILE A 37 1.74 16.77 -13.53
C ILE A 37 1.92 18.27 -13.81
N VAL A 38 1.31 19.09 -12.97
CA VAL A 38 1.44 20.52 -12.96
C VAL A 38 2.89 20.66 -12.61
N ARG A 39 3.73 20.97 -13.61
CA ARG A 39 4.92 21.77 -13.37
C ARG A 39 4.46 22.82 -12.37
N PRO A 40 4.85 22.73 -11.09
CA PRO A 40 4.21 23.47 -10.03
C PRO A 40 4.23 24.93 -10.43
N LYS A 41 3.05 25.53 -10.69
CA LYS A 41 2.97 26.97 -10.91
C LYS A 41 3.39 27.56 -9.58
N ALA A 42 4.63 28.07 -9.56
CA ALA A 42 5.36 28.51 -8.39
C ALA A 42 4.58 29.61 -7.65
N ARG A 43 3.65 29.20 -6.78
CA ARG A 43 3.22 30.05 -5.68
C ARG A 43 4.14 29.76 -4.51
N ASN A 44 5.01 30.75 -4.36
CA ASN A 44 6.12 30.91 -3.44
C ASN A 44 5.69 30.74 -1.97
N ARG A 45 5.48 29.50 -1.52
CA ARG A 45 5.49 29.14 -0.10
C ARG A 45 6.19 27.81 0.08
N ASN A 46 7.28 27.90 0.84
CA ASN A 46 8.11 26.84 1.42
C ASN A 46 9.17 26.25 0.47
N ARG A 47 10.41 26.67 0.75
CA ARG A 47 11.65 25.92 0.53
C ARG A 47 11.49 24.47 1.03
N VAL A 48 10.82 23.61 0.28
CA VAL A 48 11.12 22.18 0.31
C VAL A 48 12.52 22.10 -0.29
N SER A 49 13.52 22.08 0.59
CA SER A 49 14.94 22.22 0.21
C SER A 49 15.27 21.30 -0.96
N SER A 50 16.01 21.81 -1.95
CA SER A 50 16.50 21.02 -3.09
C SER A 50 17.31 19.77 -2.70
N ARG A 51 17.61 19.57 -1.40
CA ARG A 51 18.26 18.39 -0.84
C ARG A 51 17.48 17.09 -1.03
N THR A 52 16.16 17.10 -1.25
CA THR A 52 15.39 15.87 -1.51
C THR A 52 15.50 15.39 -2.96
N ALA A 53 15.89 16.26 -3.90
CA ALA A 53 15.86 15.97 -5.34
C ALA A 53 16.96 15.01 -5.81
N ASN A 54 18.00 14.76 -5.00
CA ASN A 54 19.15 13.94 -5.39
C ASN A 54 19.14 12.52 -4.81
N ARG A 55 18.09 12.12 -4.09
CA ARG A 55 18.03 10.77 -3.50
C ARG A 55 17.74 9.73 -4.57
N LYS A 56 18.48 8.64 -4.54
CA LYS A 56 18.35 7.52 -5.48
C LYS A 56 17.65 6.37 -4.77
N PHE A 57 16.61 5.87 -5.40
CA PHE A 57 15.83 4.73 -4.94
C PHE A 57 16.38 3.45 -5.57
N ILE A 58 15.97 2.29 -5.06
CA ILE A 58 16.43 0.98 -5.55
C ILE A 58 16.20 0.89 -7.08
N LYS A 59 17.28 0.72 -7.84
CA LYS A 59 17.20 0.65 -9.32
C LYS A 59 16.81 -0.73 -9.83
N GLU A 60 17.43 -1.77 -9.26
CA GLU A 60 17.32 -3.15 -9.74
C GLU A 60 16.80 -4.08 -8.62
N PRO A 61 15.51 -3.96 -8.25
CA PRO A 61 14.96 -4.82 -7.23
C PRO A 61 14.66 -6.23 -7.77
N ILE A 62 14.76 -7.24 -6.90
CA ILE A 62 14.49 -8.64 -7.23
C ILE A 62 12.98 -8.91 -7.16
N ALA A 63 12.37 -9.40 -8.23
CA ALA A 63 10.92 -9.66 -8.25
C ALA A 63 10.48 -10.57 -7.09
N GLY A 64 9.37 -10.22 -6.42
CA GLY A 64 8.83 -10.97 -5.28
C GLY A 64 9.50 -10.66 -3.94
N THR A 65 10.40 -9.68 -3.88
CA THR A 65 11.02 -9.23 -2.63
C THR A 65 10.43 -7.90 -2.15
N PHE A 66 10.69 -7.58 -0.90
CA PHE A 66 10.28 -6.34 -0.25
C PHE A 66 10.82 -5.10 -0.95
N GLY A 67 12.08 -5.15 -1.39
CA GLY A 67 12.68 -4.08 -2.19
C GLY A 67 12.00 -3.89 -3.54
N PHE A 68 11.38 -4.93 -4.11
CA PHE A 68 10.60 -4.83 -5.34
C PHE A 68 9.24 -4.19 -5.12
N ASP A 69 8.51 -4.65 -4.11
CA ASP A 69 7.18 -4.15 -3.79
C ASP A 69 7.18 -2.64 -3.48
N PHE A 70 8.25 -2.17 -2.84
CA PHE A 70 8.34 -0.80 -2.33
C PHE A 70 9.56 -0.04 -2.85
N LYS A 71 10.07 -0.38 -4.05
CA LYS A 71 11.33 0.19 -4.59
C LYS A 71 11.45 1.71 -4.52
N ASN A 72 10.33 2.44 -4.70
CA ASN A 72 10.27 3.91 -4.71
C ASN A 72 10.14 4.56 -3.32
N HIS A 73 10.05 3.73 -2.28
CA HIS A 73 10.05 4.14 -0.87
C HIS A 73 11.43 3.93 -0.22
N PHE A 74 12.21 2.97 -0.71
CA PHE A 74 13.49 2.59 -0.12
C PHE A 74 14.70 3.23 -0.82
N ILE A 75 15.67 3.68 -0.02
CA ILE A 75 16.89 4.33 -0.52
C ILE A 75 17.90 3.29 -1.00
N ASP A 76 18.52 3.55 -2.16
CA ASP A 76 19.57 2.68 -2.70
C ASP A 76 20.81 2.68 -1.78
N THR A 77 21.23 1.49 -1.35
CA THR A 77 22.37 1.27 -0.46
C THR A 77 23.72 1.33 -1.19
N THR A 78 23.71 1.23 -2.52
CA THR A 78 24.91 1.20 -3.37
C THR A 78 25.21 2.54 -4.02
N ASP A 79 24.20 3.41 -4.19
CA ASP A 79 24.38 4.68 -4.91
C ASP A 79 25.13 5.73 -4.07
N PRO A 80 26.30 6.22 -4.52
CA PRO A 80 27.11 7.18 -3.77
C PRO A 80 26.41 8.53 -3.56
N ALA A 81 25.39 8.88 -4.38
CA ALA A 81 24.59 10.09 -4.18
C ALA A 81 23.80 10.07 -2.86
N ASN A 82 23.56 8.89 -2.28
CA ASN A 82 22.84 8.73 -1.03
C ASN A 82 23.72 8.83 0.22
N LYS A 83 25.05 9.00 0.10
CA LYS A 83 25.99 9.02 1.23
C LYS A 83 25.56 9.96 2.36
N SER A 84 25.16 11.19 2.03
CA SER A 84 24.73 12.17 3.04
C SER A 84 23.44 11.76 3.76
N TRP A 85 22.53 11.08 3.06
CA TRP A 85 21.29 10.59 3.66
C TRP A 85 21.58 9.44 4.63
N TRP A 86 22.38 8.45 4.21
CA TRP A 86 22.78 7.33 5.06
C TRP A 86 23.50 7.78 6.32
N ASN A 87 24.44 8.73 6.21
CA ASN A 87 25.12 9.29 7.37
C ASN A 87 24.13 9.94 8.35
N LYS A 88 23.20 10.78 7.86
CA LYS A 88 22.20 11.43 8.72
C LYS A 88 21.28 10.40 9.38
N ASN A 89 20.86 9.40 8.63
CA ASN A 89 19.93 8.40 9.10
C ASN A 89 20.57 7.46 10.14
N TYR A 90 21.85 7.13 9.96
CA TYR A 90 22.63 6.41 10.97
C TYR A 90 22.82 7.22 12.26
N GLN A 91 23.05 8.55 12.17
CA GLN A 91 23.08 9.40 13.37
C GLN A 91 21.76 9.34 14.14
N LYS A 92 20.62 9.46 13.44
CA LYS A 92 19.29 9.29 14.04
C LYS A 92 19.14 7.91 14.71
N PHE A 93 19.61 6.84 14.06
CA PHE A 93 19.57 5.49 14.62
C PHE A 93 20.35 5.40 15.94
N ILE A 94 21.55 5.97 16.02
CA ILE A 94 22.35 5.97 17.26
C ILE A 94 21.67 6.80 18.36
N GLU A 95 21.14 7.98 18.05
CA GLU A 95 20.37 8.80 19.00
C GLU A 95 19.18 8.02 19.60
N GLU A 96 18.48 7.24 18.78
CA GLU A 96 17.36 6.40 19.23
C GLU A 96 17.82 5.15 19.99
N GLN A 97 18.99 4.62 19.69
CA GLN A 97 19.57 3.47 20.41
C GLN A 97 20.05 3.84 21.81
N GLU A 98 20.56 5.06 22.00
CA GLU A 98 21.03 5.58 23.29
C GLU A 98 19.88 6.02 24.22
N ASP A 99 18.67 6.23 23.69
CA ASP A 99 17.47 6.48 24.51
C ASP A 99 16.93 5.15 25.07
N ASP A 100 17.07 4.95 26.39
CA ASP A 100 16.57 3.77 27.13
C ASP A 100 15.12 3.38 26.80
N LYS A 101 14.27 4.36 26.46
CA LYS A 101 12.86 4.11 26.08
C LYS A 101 12.72 3.54 24.67
N ASN A 102 13.63 3.88 23.77
CA ASN A 102 13.60 3.46 22.37
C ASN A 102 14.47 2.24 22.11
N TYR A 103 15.52 2.00 22.90
CA TYR A 103 16.34 0.78 22.82
C TYR A 103 15.48 -0.50 22.82
N ARG A 104 14.43 -0.55 23.67
CA ARG A 104 13.52 -1.71 23.74
C ARG A 104 12.63 -1.91 22.52
N LYS A 105 12.55 -0.91 21.63
CA LYS A 105 11.74 -0.91 20.41
C LYS A 105 12.52 -1.36 19.18
N ILE A 106 13.85 -1.32 19.23
CA ILE A 106 14.72 -1.79 18.15
C ILE A 106 14.69 -3.33 18.11
N SER A 107 14.58 -3.87 16.91
CA SER A 107 14.63 -5.30 16.62
C SER A 107 16.04 -5.87 16.76
N HIS A 108 16.12 -7.18 17.04
CA HIS A 108 17.38 -7.89 17.22
C HIS A 108 18.31 -7.81 16.00
N GLN A 109 17.74 -7.64 14.81
CA GLN A 109 18.48 -7.50 13.56
C GLN A 109 19.22 -6.15 13.51
N PHE A 110 18.56 -5.07 13.92
CA PHE A 110 19.13 -3.72 13.88
C PHE A 110 20.03 -3.42 15.08
N LEU A 111 19.87 -4.11 16.22
CA LEU A 111 20.79 -3.99 17.36
C LEU A 111 22.26 -4.33 17.03
N LYS A 112 22.51 -5.03 15.93
CA LYS A 112 23.86 -5.40 15.47
C LYS A 112 24.56 -4.28 14.68
N VAL A 113 23.83 -3.24 14.29
CA VAL A 113 24.34 -2.13 13.48
C VAL A 113 25.26 -1.26 14.34
N LYS A 114 26.52 -1.11 13.93
CA LYS A 114 27.56 -0.31 14.61
C LYS A 114 28.23 0.71 13.70
N SER A 115 27.82 0.76 12.43
CA SER A 115 28.37 1.67 11.43
C SER A 115 27.32 2.02 10.37
N VAL A 116 27.62 3.06 9.58
CA VAL A 116 26.79 3.43 8.41
C VAL A 116 26.74 2.28 7.40
N ASP A 117 27.84 1.54 7.23
CA ASP A 117 27.88 0.41 6.30
C ASP A 117 27.11 -0.79 6.83
N ASP A 118 27.12 -1.05 8.14
CA ASP A 118 26.29 -2.09 8.77
C ASP A 118 24.79 -1.78 8.58
N LEU A 119 24.41 -0.50 8.67
CA LEU A 119 23.02 -0.08 8.43
C LEU A 119 22.62 -0.30 6.97
N LYS A 120 23.50 0.07 6.04
CA LYS A 120 23.28 -0.16 4.60
C LYS A 120 23.21 -1.65 4.28
N GLU A 121 24.04 -2.47 4.90
CA GLU A 121 24.01 -3.93 4.78
C GLU A 121 22.68 -4.49 5.30
N ALA A 122 22.26 -4.11 6.50
CA ALA A 122 20.98 -4.53 7.08
C ALA A 122 19.80 -4.18 6.17
N CYS A 123 19.76 -2.95 5.64
CA CYS A 123 18.73 -2.54 4.68
C CYS A 123 18.81 -3.31 3.35
N SER A 124 20.02 -3.54 2.83
CA SER A 124 20.22 -4.32 1.59
C SER A 124 19.72 -5.75 1.73
N GLU A 125 19.96 -6.39 2.87
CA GLU A 125 19.46 -7.74 3.17
C GLU A 125 17.94 -7.77 3.28
N VAL A 126 17.33 -6.76 3.91
CA VAL A 126 15.87 -6.63 3.97
C VAL A 126 15.26 -6.55 2.58
N TYR A 127 15.87 -5.80 1.67
CA TYR A 127 15.33 -5.61 0.30
C TYR A 127 15.22 -6.91 -0.49
N LYS A 128 16.00 -7.94 -0.11
CA LYS A 128 16.01 -9.25 -0.76
C LYS A 128 15.01 -10.25 -0.14
N LYS A 129 14.41 -9.91 1.01
CA LYS A 129 13.48 -10.79 1.71
C LYS A 129 12.08 -10.74 1.10
N LYS A 130 11.29 -11.81 1.28
CA LYS A 130 9.89 -11.82 0.85
C LYS A 130 9.04 -11.02 1.81
N THR A 131 8.18 -10.15 1.26
CA THR A 131 7.34 -9.25 2.06
C THR A 131 6.42 -10.01 3.02
N ARG A 132 5.59 -10.92 2.51
CA ARG A 132 4.56 -11.62 3.30
C ARG A 132 5.09 -12.72 4.22
N GLU A 133 6.32 -13.16 4.04
CA GLU A 133 6.90 -14.24 4.84
C GLU A 133 7.82 -13.70 5.92
N ASN A 134 8.60 -12.66 5.61
CA ASN A 134 9.73 -12.27 6.45
C ASN A 134 9.60 -10.88 7.08
N ILE A 135 8.85 -9.96 6.45
CA ILE A 135 8.75 -8.57 6.89
C ILE A 135 7.35 -8.26 7.43
N SER A 136 6.33 -8.48 6.62
CA SER A 136 4.94 -8.09 6.85
C SER A 136 3.98 -9.31 6.81
N PRO A 137 4.20 -10.38 7.61
CA PRO A 137 3.34 -11.56 7.60
C PRO A 137 1.96 -11.27 8.19
N ILE A 138 0.90 -11.93 7.71
CA ILE A 138 -0.47 -11.70 8.20
C ILE A 138 -0.53 -11.87 9.73
N SER A 139 0.07 -12.94 10.25
CA SER A 139 0.28 -13.14 11.68
C SER A 139 1.68 -12.67 12.08
N ARG A 140 1.80 -11.41 12.52
CA ARG A 140 3.06 -10.90 13.09
C ARG A 140 3.13 -11.08 14.60
N ASN A 141 4.29 -11.48 15.09
CA ASN A 141 4.65 -11.35 16.50
C ASN A 141 5.29 -9.97 16.76
N VAL A 142 5.51 -9.66 18.05
CA VAL A 142 6.07 -8.37 18.48
C VAL A 142 7.44 -8.10 17.85
N GLU A 143 8.27 -9.12 17.67
CA GLU A 143 9.61 -8.94 17.08
C GLU A 143 9.53 -8.62 15.59
N GLN A 144 8.60 -9.24 14.86
CA GLN A 144 8.35 -8.93 13.46
C GLN A 144 7.80 -7.51 13.29
N GLU A 145 6.95 -7.05 14.21
CA GLU A 145 6.46 -5.67 14.22
C GLU A 145 7.60 -4.66 14.41
N LYS A 146 8.49 -4.89 15.39
CA LYS A 146 9.68 -4.07 15.59
C LYS A 146 10.57 -4.07 14.36
N TYR A 147 10.78 -5.24 13.77
CA TYR A 147 11.64 -5.38 12.60
C TYR A 147 11.09 -4.63 11.38
N GLU A 148 9.79 -4.76 11.09
CA GLU A 148 9.14 -3.97 10.05
C GLU A 148 9.21 -2.47 10.35
N ASN A 149 9.03 -2.08 11.62
CA ASN A 149 9.15 -0.69 12.03
C ASN A 149 10.56 -0.11 11.83
N ASP A 150 11.61 -0.82 12.20
CA ASP A 150 12.99 -0.40 11.97
C ASP A 150 13.31 -0.30 10.47
N VAL A 151 12.83 -1.25 9.68
CA VAL A 151 12.99 -1.23 8.22
C VAL A 151 12.39 0.04 7.62
N TRP A 152 11.14 0.36 7.96
CA TRP A 152 10.53 1.59 7.47
C TRP A 152 11.20 2.82 8.07
N THR A 153 11.61 2.80 9.33
CA THR A 153 12.21 3.97 9.99
C THR A 153 13.58 4.31 9.42
N TYR A 154 14.42 3.29 9.17
CA TYR A 154 15.82 3.48 8.84
C TYR A 154 16.18 3.19 7.38
N CYS A 155 15.36 2.45 6.65
CA CYS A 155 15.66 2.14 5.24
C CYS A 155 14.79 2.95 4.28
N SER A 156 13.62 3.45 4.72
CA SER A 156 12.67 4.17 3.87
C SER A 156 12.89 5.68 3.91
N ILE A 157 12.33 6.33 2.90
CA ILE A 157 12.35 7.78 2.78
C ILE A 157 11.31 8.49 3.65
N GLU A 158 10.25 7.76 4.01
CA GLU A 158 9.20 8.20 4.92
C GLU A 158 9.72 8.32 6.35
N GLY A 159 10.67 7.46 6.74
CA GLY A 159 11.26 7.45 8.07
C GLY A 159 10.34 6.92 9.17
N GLY A 160 9.34 6.12 8.78
CA GLY A 160 8.38 5.43 9.65
C GLY A 160 7.38 4.58 8.85
N VAL A 161 6.71 3.66 9.51
CA VAL A 161 5.68 2.79 8.89
C VAL A 161 4.45 3.65 8.54
N PRO A 162 3.85 3.51 7.35
CA PRO A 162 2.57 4.13 7.04
C PRO A 162 1.47 3.70 8.01
N VAL A 163 0.63 4.64 8.42
CA VAL A 163 -0.51 4.40 9.32
C VAL A 163 -1.51 3.48 8.64
N THR A 164 -1.86 2.40 9.32
CA THR A 164 -2.81 1.40 8.82
C THR A 164 -4.27 1.79 9.09
N VAL A 165 -5.21 1.10 8.44
CA VAL A 165 -6.65 1.23 8.68
C VAL A 165 -6.98 1.00 10.16
N LEU A 166 -6.34 0.00 10.79
CA LEU A 166 -6.50 -0.29 12.21
C LEU A 166 -6.02 0.86 13.11
N GLU A 167 -4.82 1.38 12.85
CA GLU A 167 -4.21 2.44 13.65
C GLU A 167 -4.95 3.77 13.50
N ASN A 168 -5.39 4.10 12.28
CA ASN A 168 -6.20 5.29 12.01
C ASN A 168 -7.66 5.15 12.47
N LYS A 169 -8.09 3.93 12.82
CA LYS A 169 -9.47 3.58 13.19
C LYS A 169 -10.47 3.92 12.08
N ASP A 170 -10.08 3.67 10.83
CA ASP A 170 -10.99 3.78 9.70
C ASP A 170 -12.14 2.77 9.87
N SER A 171 -13.39 3.25 9.72
CA SER A 171 -14.56 2.43 10.02
C SER A 171 -15.19 1.88 8.74
N PHE A 172 -15.26 0.55 8.66
CA PHE A 172 -15.87 -0.18 7.55
C PHE A 172 -16.96 -1.12 8.07
N HIS A 173 -18.17 -0.99 7.53
CA HIS A 173 -19.32 -1.72 8.03
C HIS A 173 -19.31 -3.18 7.54
N GLY A 174 -19.31 -4.14 8.48
CA GLY A 174 -19.44 -5.58 8.23
C GLY A 174 -18.17 -6.39 8.50
N ARG A 175 -18.25 -7.42 9.36
CA ARG A 175 -17.07 -8.18 9.83
C ARG A 175 -16.26 -8.87 8.72
N SER A 176 -16.93 -9.33 7.66
CA SER A 176 -16.30 -10.05 6.55
C SER A 176 -15.70 -9.13 5.48
N LYS A 177 -15.61 -7.82 5.73
CA LYS A 177 -14.97 -6.88 4.82
C LYS A 177 -13.46 -7.07 4.81
N LEU A 178 -12.85 -6.88 3.65
CA LEU A 178 -11.41 -7.02 3.46
C LEU A 178 -10.63 -6.13 4.44
N SER A 179 -11.12 -4.90 4.67
CA SER A 179 -10.54 -3.98 5.64
C SER A 179 -10.62 -4.43 7.09
N ASN A 180 -11.61 -5.23 7.47
CA ASN A 180 -11.70 -5.74 8.83
C ASN A 180 -10.80 -6.96 9.04
N ILE A 181 -10.54 -7.73 7.99
CA ILE A 181 -9.66 -8.92 8.04
C ILE A 181 -8.18 -8.52 7.95
N TYR A 182 -7.85 -7.52 7.12
CA TYR A 182 -6.48 -7.06 6.88
C TYR A 182 -6.22 -5.64 7.42
N ALA A 183 -7.00 -5.20 8.42
CA ALA A 183 -6.96 -3.84 8.97
C ALA A 183 -5.56 -3.38 9.36
N SER A 184 -4.77 -4.29 9.94
CA SER A 184 -3.40 -4.03 10.42
C SER A 184 -2.35 -3.96 9.30
N ARG A 185 -2.74 -4.16 8.05
CA ARG A 185 -1.85 -4.18 6.87
C ARG A 185 -2.26 -3.18 5.81
N MET A 186 -3.55 -2.94 5.68
CA MET A 186 -4.08 -1.95 4.77
C MET A 186 -3.69 -0.56 5.21
N ILE A 187 -3.19 0.23 4.28
CA ILE A 187 -2.74 1.58 4.56
C ILE A 187 -3.97 2.48 4.56
N SER A 188 -4.10 3.30 5.61
CA SER A 188 -5.23 4.21 5.71
C SER A 188 -5.22 5.18 4.52
N THR A 189 -6.34 5.25 3.82
CA THR A 189 -6.55 6.20 2.73
C THR A 189 -6.89 7.58 3.25
N THR A 190 -7.28 7.75 4.52
CA THR A 190 -7.74 9.03 5.09
C THR A 190 -6.70 9.69 6.00
N SER A 191 -5.76 8.93 6.55
CA SER A 191 -4.72 9.46 7.45
C SER A 191 -3.87 10.55 6.76
N PRO A 192 -3.76 11.76 7.33
CA PRO A 192 -2.92 12.82 6.77
C PRO A 192 -1.42 12.49 6.83
N GLU A 193 -1.01 11.59 7.73
CA GLU A 193 0.38 11.16 7.90
C GLU A 193 0.88 10.34 6.69
N ASN A 194 -0.05 9.64 6.02
CA ASN A 194 0.25 8.83 4.83
C ASN A 194 0.41 9.65 3.55
N ARG A 195 0.35 10.97 3.59
CA ARG A 195 0.41 11.82 2.39
C ARG A 195 1.66 11.56 1.54
N THR A 196 2.83 11.46 2.19
CA THR A 196 4.10 11.23 1.49
C THR A 196 4.14 9.83 0.89
N PHE A 197 3.70 8.83 1.66
CA PHE A 197 3.60 7.45 1.20
C PHE A 197 2.72 7.37 -0.05
N TRP A 198 1.47 7.82 0.03
CA TRP A 198 0.52 7.71 -1.09
C TRP A 198 1.01 8.46 -2.33
N TRP A 199 1.61 9.63 -2.16
CA TRP A 199 2.17 10.38 -3.29
C TRP A 199 3.27 9.60 -4.02
N ARG A 200 4.21 8.98 -3.28
CA ARG A 200 5.24 8.13 -3.87
C ARG A 200 4.68 6.86 -4.48
N HIS A 201 3.71 6.27 -3.80
CA HIS A 201 3.05 5.06 -4.26
C HIS A 201 2.31 5.30 -5.57
N ALA A 202 1.61 6.44 -5.72
CA ALA A 202 0.97 6.82 -6.97
C ALA A 202 1.98 7.05 -8.10
N ILE A 203 3.14 7.67 -7.83
CA ILE A 203 4.22 7.80 -8.83
C ILE A 203 4.73 6.41 -9.25
N ALA A 204 4.92 5.51 -8.28
CA ALA A 204 5.31 4.13 -8.54
C ALA A 204 4.28 3.37 -9.37
N PHE A 205 3.00 3.57 -9.06
CA PHE A 205 1.88 2.92 -9.69
C PHE A 205 1.71 3.37 -11.14
N TYR A 206 1.64 4.68 -11.38
CA TYR A 206 1.34 5.28 -12.69
C TYR A 206 2.56 5.52 -13.60
N GLY A 207 3.77 5.36 -13.07
CA GLY A 207 5.01 5.60 -13.81
C GLY A 207 5.14 4.76 -15.09
N GLU A 208 6.14 5.10 -15.91
CA GLU A 208 6.52 4.27 -17.05
C GLU A 208 6.94 2.89 -16.54
N ASN A 209 6.27 1.84 -17.02
CA ASN A 209 6.39 0.49 -16.46
C ASN A 209 6.15 0.43 -14.94
N GLY A 210 5.25 1.29 -14.46
CA GLY A 210 4.84 1.38 -13.06
C GLY A 210 4.16 0.11 -12.57
N SER A 211 4.01 -0.04 -11.26
CA SER A 211 3.46 -1.26 -10.67
C SER A 211 2.02 -1.55 -11.14
N GLY A 212 1.24 -0.51 -11.50
CA GLY A 212 -0.11 -0.66 -12.05
C GLY A 212 -0.17 -1.38 -13.39
N SER A 213 0.91 -1.34 -14.19
CA SER A 213 1.01 -2.11 -15.46
C SER A 213 0.96 -3.64 -15.25
N LYS A 214 1.17 -4.10 -14.01
CA LYS A 214 1.12 -5.51 -13.63
C LYS A 214 -0.24 -5.94 -13.09
N ALA A 215 -1.20 -5.02 -12.94
CA ALA A 215 -2.57 -5.37 -12.59
C ALA A 215 -3.17 -6.24 -13.68
N ARG A 216 -3.80 -7.34 -13.29
CA ARG A 216 -4.35 -8.37 -14.17
C ARG A 216 -5.87 -8.43 -14.08
N ASP A 217 -6.40 -8.15 -12.91
CA ASP A 217 -7.80 -8.32 -12.60
C ASP A 217 -8.63 -7.09 -12.99
N GLU A 218 -9.63 -7.31 -13.84
CA GLU A 218 -10.51 -6.24 -14.30
C GLU A 218 -11.54 -5.85 -13.24
N THR A 219 -11.91 -6.78 -12.36
CA THR A 219 -12.90 -6.54 -11.28
C THR A 219 -12.32 -5.71 -10.14
N ALA A 220 -11.02 -5.85 -9.86
CA ALA A 220 -10.30 -5.05 -8.87
C ALA A 220 -10.11 -3.59 -9.30
N GLY A 221 -10.26 -3.30 -10.60
CA GLY A 221 -10.24 -1.95 -11.17
C GLY A 221 -8.84 -1.32 -11.33
N PHE A 222 -7.77 -1.91 -10.79
CA PHE A 222 -6.43 -1.30 -10.84
C PHE A 222 -5.86 -1.21 -12.26
N LYS A 223 -6.13 -2.22 -13.10
CA LYS A 223 -5.73 -2.20 -14.52
C LYS A 223 -6.39 -1.03 -15.26
N ALA A 224 -7.73 -0.91 -15.14
CA ALA A 224 -8.48 0.18 -15.73
C ALA A 224 -8.02 1.55 -15.20
N LEU A 225 -7.72 1.64 -13.91
CA LEU A 225 -7.19 2.85 -13.30
C LEU A 225 -5.82 3.22 -13.87
N TYR A 226 -4.90 2.26 -14.03
CA TYR A 226 -3.56 2.48 -14.60
C TYR A 226 -3.61 2.92 -16.07
N GLU A 227 -4.51 2.32 -16.85
CA GLU A 227 -4.73 2.62 -18.27
C GLU A 227 -5.52 3.92 -18.49
N SER A 228 -6.19 4.43 -17.44
CA SER A 228 -6.98 5.65 -17.53
C SER A 228 -6.12 6.88 -17.85
N ALA A 229 -6.76 7.88 -18.49
CA ALA A 229 -6.16 9.19 -18.69
C ALA A 229 -6.03 9.99 -17.38
N ASP A 230 -6.84 9.67 -16.37
CA ASP A 230 -6.91 10.38 -15.10
C ASP A 230 -6.01 9.74 -14.03
N LYS A 231 -4.70 9.97 -14.18
CA LYS A 231 -3.66 9.41 -13.28
C LYS A 231 -3.51 10.24 -12.01
N ARG A 232 -4.57 10.31 -11.19
CA ARG A 232 -4.58 11.05 -9.91
C ARG A 232 -4.25 10.16 -8.72
N LEU A 233 -3.59 10.79 -7.74
CA LEU A 233 -3.37 10.24 -6.40
C LEU A 233 -4.69 9.85 -5.74
N ASP A 234 -5.68 10.73 -5.82
CA ASP A 234 -6.98 10.52 -5.18
C ASP A 234 -7.72 9.37 -5.83
N SER A 235 -7.67 9.21 -7.16
CA SER A 235 -8.27 8.05 -7.84
C SER A 235 -7.70 6.70 -7.35
N LEU A 236 -6.39 6.64 -7.03
CA LEU A 236 -5.78 5.43 -6.45
C LEU A 236 -6.26 5.17 -5.02
N ARG A 237 -6.30 6.21 -4.18
CA ARG A 237 -6.81 6.11 -2.80
C ARG A 237 -8.28 5.72 -2.77
N GLU A 238 -9.09 6.35 -3.62
CA GLU A 238 -10.53 6.07 -3.76
C GLU A 238 -10.74 4.61 -4.19
N LEU A 239 -9.99 4.10 -5.17
CA LEU A 239 -10.09 2.69 -5.57
C LEU A 239 -9.69 1.73 -4.43
N CYS A 240 -8.61 2.04 -3.70
CA CYS A 240 -8.25 1.26 -2.50
C CYS A 240 -9.40 1.24 -1.48
N GLU A 241 -10.03 2.38 -1.20
CA GLU A 241 -11.13 2.50 -0.25
C GLU A 241 -12.42 1.77 -0.71
N ILE A 242 -12.71 1.80 -2.01
CA ILE A 242 -13.75 0.97 -2.62
C ILE A 242 -13.43 -0.50 -2.36
N ASN A 243 -12.19 -0.91 -2.61
CA ASN A 243 -11.81 -2.31 -2.48
C ASN A 243 -11.74 -2.80 -1.04
N TYR A 244 -11.45 -1.93 -0.09
CA TYR A 244 -11.54 -2.19 1.36
C TYR A 244 -12.96 -2.58 1.78
N ASN A 245 -13.97 -2.07 1.07
CA ASN A 245 -15.37 -2.37 1.29
C ASN A 245 -15.85 -3.66 0.58
N HIS A 246 -15.00 -4.44 -0.10
CA HIS A 246 -15.41 -5.74 -0.62
C HIS A 246 -15.48 -6.80 0.49
N LEU A 247 -16.39 -7.75 0.33
CA LEU A 247 -16.45 -8.94 1.19
C LEU A 247 -15.30 -9.88 0.81
N TYR A 248 -14.55 -10.34 1.80
CA TYR A 248 -13.57 -11.39 1.62
C TYR A 248 -14.28 -12.74 1.62
N ASN A 249 -14.37 -13.35 0.45
CA ASN A 249 -14.91 -14.68 0.22
C ASN A 249 -14.10 -15.36 -0.92
N ASN A 250 -14.39 -16.63 -1.19
CA ASN A 250 -13.68 -17.39 -2.23
C ASN A 250 -13.89 -16.85 -3.65
N GLU A 251 -14.87 -15.97 -3.87
CA GLU A 251 -15.20 -15.40 -5.18
C GLU A 251 -14.42 -14.10 -5.45
N ASN A 252 -14.01 -13.37 -4.40
CA ASN A 252 -13.32 -12.08 -4.49
C ASN A 252 -11.82 -12.18 -4.18
N THR A 253 -11.22 -13.37 -4.36
CA THR A 253 -9.80 -13.59 -4.04
C THR A 253 -8.87 -12.72 -4.86
N ASP A 254 -9.25 -12.39 -6.10
CA ASP A 254 -8.43 -11.57 -6.98
C ASP A 254 -8.47 -10.08 -6.60
N ILE A 255 -9.66 -9.54 -6.25
CA ILE A 255 -9.81 -8.20 -5.65
C ILE A 255 -8.95 -8.10 -4.40
N ALA A 256 -9.05 -9.08 -3.50
CA ALA A 256 -8.25 -9.12 -2.29
C ALA A 256 -6.75 -9.13 -2.59
N ARG A 257 -6.32 -9.98 -3.54
CA ARG A 257 -4.91 -10.10 -3.92
C ARG A 257 -4.34 -8.78 -4.44
N GLU A 258 -5.02 -8.14 -5.40
CA GLU A 258 -4.54 -6.87 -5.97
C GLU A 258 -4.59 -5.72 -4.97
N THR A 259 -5.64 -5.67 -4.14
CA THR A 259 -5.75 -4.66 -3.08
C THR A 259 -4.60 -4.80 -2.08
N LEU A 260 -4.22 -6.03 -1.72
CA LEU A 260 -3.06 -6.26 -0.86
C LEU A 260 -1.74 -5.86 -1.55
N ILE A 261 -1.63 -6.00 -2.88
CA ILE A 261 -0.44 -5.57 -3.62
C ILE A 261 -0.31 -4.04 -3.63
N PHE A 262 -1.39 -3.31 -3.90
CA PHE A 262 -1.34 -1.87 -4.19
C PHE A 262 -1.75 -0.97 -3.02
N CYS A 263 -2.40 -1.51 -1.99
CA CYS A 263 -2.99 -0.71 -0.91
C CYS A 263 -2.54 -1.16 0.49
N SER A 264 -1.59 -2.09 0.58
CA SER A 264 -1.18 -2.65 1.87
C SER A 264 0.34 -2.77 2.02
N LEU A 265 0.79 -2.94 3.25
CA LEU A 265 2.19 -3.25 3.58
C LEU A 265 2.59 -4.69 3.21
N SER A 266 1.62 -5.55 2.87
CA SER A 266 1.87 -6.95 2.54
C SER A 266 2.44 -7.18 1.15
N GLY A 267 2.42 -6.18 0.26
CA GLY A 267 3.05 -6.28 -1.07
C GLY A 267 2.58 -7.50 -1.89
N SER A 268 3.44 -7.98 -2.79
CA SER A 268 3.13 -9.13 -3.65
C SER A 268 3.32 -10.47 -2.93
N SER A 269 2.37 -11.39 -3.13
CA SER A 269 2.58 -12.82 -2.85
C SER A 269 3.03 -13.49 -4.15
N ASN A 270 4.33 -13.72 -4.30
CA ASN A 270 4.82 -14.71 -5.25
C ASN A 270 4.93 -16.07 -4.56
#